data_AF-A0A1V5FQ76-F1
#
_entry.id   AF-A0A1V5FQ76-F1
#
_cell.length_a   1.000
_cell.length_b   1.000
_cell.length_c   1.000
_cell.angle_alpha   90.00
_cell.angle_beta   90.00
_cell.angle_gamma   90.00
#
_symmetry.space_group_name_H-M   'P 1'
#
loop_
_entity.id
_entity.type
_entity.pdbx_description
1 polymer ?
#
loop_
_entity_poly.entity_id
_entity_poly.type
_entity_poly.pdbx_seq_one_letter_code
_entity_poly.pdbx_strand_id
1 'polypeptide(L)'
;MSTATPPIPAWLFRALERLGEPSRGGPRRAGLGGQVTAAAMLLLFALPGSLVGIAMIRFWNRDAAPRCFHALYDSGLMLPLGLAAVHLPLAWLLLHGRLRATPAVLGEVERLQPLAPGRRWLELSAPRLAVAGALAAGLVFVLALSEVHASILLAAPGQETLAIRSLTLLHYAPDRLVAAFCLVQLATTAAGLALLAAASVAGLKLWRRLAPHHAVD
;
A
#
# COMPACT_ATOMS: atom_id res chain seq x y z
N MET A 1 -38.07 -43.15 -31.70
CA MET A 1 -36.76 -43.26 -31.01
C MET A 1 -36.73 -42.19 -29.92
N SER A 2 -36.95 -42.60 -28.66
CA SER A 2 -36.97 -41.69 -27.51
C SER A 2 -35.67 -41.89 -26.73
N THR A 3 -34.75 -40.94 -26.82
CA THR A 3 -33.48 -40.92 -26.08
C THR A 3 -33.72 -40.37 -24.68
N ALA A 4 -33.96 -41.26 -23.71
CA ALA A 4 -33.99 -40.89 -22.31
C ALA A 4 -32.56 -40.55 -21.84
N THR A 5 -32.34 -39.29 -21.46
CA THR A 5 -31.12 -38.84 -20.79
C THR A 5 -30.95 -39.57 -19.45
N PRO A 6 -29.76 -40.08 -19.11
CA PRO A 6 -29.54 -40.76 -17.83
C PRO A 6 -29.70 -39.77 -16.66
N PRO A 7 -30.28 -40.21 -15.53
CA PRO A 7 -30.46 -39.37 -14.36
C PRO A 7 -29.09 -38.96 -13.79
N ILE A 8 -28.97 -37.68 -13.45
CA ILE A 8 -27.77 -37.13 -12.81
C ILE A 8 -27.48 -37.93 -11.53
N PRO A 9 -26.25 -38.43 -11.33
CA PRO A 9 -25.92 -39.21 -10.15
C PRO A 9 -26.11 -38.41 -8.86
N ALA A 10 -26.74 -39.01 -7.85
CA ALA A 10 -27.00 -38.37 -6.56
C ALA A 10 -25.72 -37.95 -5.81
N TRP A 11 -24.55 -38.47 -6.18
CA TRP A 11 -23.26 -38.01 -5.66
C TRP A 11 -22.85 -36.66 -6.27
N LEU A 12 -23.20 -36.40 -7.54
CA LEU A 12 -22.89 -35.15 -8.23
C LEU A 12 -23.72 -34.00 -7.66
N PHE A 13 -25.00 -34.25 -7.37
CA PHE A 13 -25.86 -33.28 -6.71
C PHE A 13 -25.34 -32.91 -5.31
N ARG A 14 -24.95 -33.91 -4.51
CA ARG A 14 -24.35 -33.70 -3.19
C ARG A 14 -22.97 -33.03 -3.24
N ALA A 15 -22.21 -33.24 -4.31
CA ALA A 15 -20.95 -32.55 -4.54
C ALA A 15 -21.17 -31.06 -4.88
N LEU A 16 -22.19 -30.75 -5.70
CA LEU A 16 -22.55 -29.38 -6.04
C LEU A 16 -23.15 -28.63 -4.84
N GLU A 17 -23.93 -29.28 -3.98
CA GLU A 17 -24.40 -28.70 -2.71
C GLU A 17 -23.24 -28.36 -1.76
N ARG A 18 -22.22 -29.22 -1.68
CA ARG A 18 -21.01 -28.95 -0.87
C ARG A 18 -20.18 -27.79 -1.42
N LEU A 19 -20.22 -27.54 -2.72
CA LEU A 19 -19.55 -26.41 -3.37
C LEU A 19 -20.37 -25.11 -3.28
N GLY A 20 -21.70 -25.22 -3.08
CA GLY A 20 -22.61 -24.10 -2.90
C GLY A 20 -22.76 -23.62 -1.46
N GLU A 21 -22.35 -24.41 -0.46
CA GLU A 21 -22.30 -23.96 0.94
C GLU A 21 -21.27 -22.82 1.04
N PRO A 22 -21.69 -21.57 1.37
CA PRO A 22 -20.76 -20.49 1.62
C PRO A 22 -19.84 -20.96 2.74
N SER A 23 -18.55 -21.08 2.43
CA SER A 23 -17.51 -21.49 3.36
C SER A 23 -17.75 -20.79 4.70
N ARG A 24 -18.05 -21.55 5.76
CA ARG A 24 -18.40 -21.05 7.11
C ARG A 24 -17.21 -20.40 7.84
N GLY A 25 -16.29 -19.79 7.10
CA GLY A 25 -15.34 -18.83 7.63
C GLY A 25 -16.05 -17.51 7.86
N GLY A 26 -16.90 -17.42 8.89
CA GLY A 26 -17.36 -16.12 9.39
C GLY A 26 -16.14 -15.22 9.64
N PRO A 27 -16.25 -13.89 9.43
CA PRO A 27 -15.12 -12.97 9.59
C PRO A 27 -14.50 -13.20 10.97
N ARG A 28 -13.28 -13.76 11.00
CA ARG A 28 -12.54 -13.97 12.24
C ARG A 28 -12.44 -12.60 12.90
N ARG A 29 -13.18 -12.40 14.00
CA ARG A 29 -13.16 -11.15 14.75
C ARG A 29 -11.71 -10.81 15.04
N ALA A 30 -11.33 -9.58 14.68
CA ALA A 30 -10.00 -9.09 14.98
C ALA A 30 -9.73 -9.27 16.47
N GLY A 31 -8.75 -10.11 16.84
CA GLY A 31 -8.31 -10.18 18.23
C GLY A 31 -7.90 -8.79 18.73
N LEU A 32 -8.10 -8.51 20.02
CA LEU A 32 -7.89 -7.20 20.66
C LEU A 32 -6.58 -6.53 20.21
N GLY A 33 -5.46 -7.26 20.16
CA GLY A 33 -4.17 -6.69 19.72
C GLY A 33 -4.19 -6.10 18.30
N GLY A 34 -4.95 -6.70 17.37
CA GLY A 34 -5.08 -6.18 16.01
C GLY A 34 -6.04 -5.00 15.89
N GLN A 35 -6.95 -4.82 16.84
CA GLN A 35 -7.78 -3.61 16.92
C GLN A 35 -6.97 -2.44 17.49
N VAL A 36 -6.14 -2.71 18.51
CA VAL A 36 -5.25 -1.70 19.11
C VAL A 36 -4.23 -1.19 18.08
N THR A 37 -3.60 -2.07 17.30
CA THR A 37 -2.65 -1.64 16.26
C THR A 37 -3.33 -0.84 15.16
N ALA A 38 -4.54 -1.23 14.73
CA ALA A 38 -5.31 -0.46 13.76
C ALA A 38 -5.72 0.92 14.29
N ALA A 39 -6.16 0.99 15.55
CA ALA A 39 -6.47 2.26 16.21
C ALA A 39 -5.23 3.17 16.30
N ALA A 40 -4.06 2.61 16.66
CA ALA A 40 -2.81 3.36 16.70
C ALA A 40 -2.40 3.91 15.33
N MET A 41 -2.53 3.11 14.26
CA MET A 41 -2.22 3.56 12.89
C MET A 41 -3.22 4.60 12.38
N LEU A 42 -4.50 4.48 12.74
CA LEU A 42 -5.51 5.50 12.45
C LEU A 42 -5.20 6.81 13.18
N LEU A 43 -4.83 6.73 14.46
CA LEU A 43 -4.44 7.91 15.24
C LEU A 43 -3.19 8.58 14.65
N LEU A 44 -2.20 7.78 14.24
CA LEU A 44 -0.99 8.29 13.60
C LEU A 44 -1.30 8.98 12.26
N PHE A 45 -2.19 8.40 11.46
CA PHE A 45 -2.66 9.03 10.20
C PHE A 45 -3.47 10.31 10.44
N ALA A 46 -4.20 10.40 11.56
CA ALA A 46 -4.99 11.58 11.90
C ALA A 46 -4.12 12.78 12.33
N LEU A 47 -2.83 12.60 12.57
CA LEU A 47 -1.93 13.71 12.90
C LEU A 47 -1.75 14.63 11.68
N PRO A 48 -1.91 15.95 11.85
CA PRO A 48 -1.53 16.92 10.82
C PRO A 48 -0.07 16.75 10.38
N GLY A 49 0.20 16.91 9.08
CA GLY A 49 1.55 16.79 8.53
C GLY A 49 2.55 17.74 9.19
N SER A 50 2.10 18.91 9.67
CA SER A 50 2.92 19.85 10.45
C SER A 50 3.41 19.26 11.77
N LEU A 51 2.56 18.55 12.51
CA LEU A 51 2.96 17.89 13.76
C LEU A 51 3.98 16.78 13.50
N VAL A 52 3.78 16.00 12.44
CA VAL A 52 4.74 14.96 12.04
C VAL A 52 6.08 15.58 11.64
N GLY A 53 6.06 16.68 10.88
CA GLY A 53 7.27 17.42 10.50
C GLY A 53 8.04 17.95 11.70
N ILE A 54 7.36 18.63 12.64
CA ILE A 54 7.99 19.11 13.89
C ILE A 54 8.57 17.94 14.70
N ALA A 55 7.81 16.84 14.83
CA ALA A 55 8.26 15.66 15.56
C ALA A 55 9.52 15.05 14.92
N MET A 56 9.57 14.96 13.59
CA MET A 56 10.76 14.50 12.87
C MET A 56 11.95 15.41 13.09
N ILE A 57 11.78 16.73 12.95
CA ILE A 57 12.88 17.68 13.19
C ILE A 57 13.44 17.48 14.61
N ARG A 58 12.58 17.44 15.63
CA ARG A 58 13.01 17.24 17.03
C ARG A 58 13.69 15.88 17.26
N PHE A 59 13.24 14.83 16.57
CA PHE A 59 13.78 13.49 16.74
C PHE A 59 15.16 13.34 16.09
N TRP A 60 15.34 13.92 14.90
CA TRP A 60 16.55 13.79 14.11
C TRP A 60 17.61 14.86 14.42
N ASN A 61 17.19 16.08 14.77
CA ASN A 61 18.06 17.20 15.14
C ASN A 61 18.24 17.30 16.66
N ARG A 62 19.05 16.40 17.22
CA ARG A 62 19.39 16.39 18.65
C ARG A 62 20.91 16.45 18.82
N ASP A 63 21.39 17.26 19.76
CA ASP A 63 22.84 17.48 19.94
C ASP A 63 23.60 16.20 20.32
N ALA A 64 22.94 15.26 21.02
CA ALA A 64 23.49 13.98 21.41
C ALA A 64 23.24 12.85 20.39
N ALA A 65 22.86 13.16 19.14
CA ALA A 65 22.57 12.13 18.15
C ALA A 65 23.85 11.44 17.64
N PRO A 66 23.74 10.17 17.21
CA PRO A 66 24.77 9.56 16.38
C PRO A 66 25.03 10.37 15.11
N ARG A 67 26.27 10.40 14.60
CA ARG A 67 26.62 11.13 13.35
C ARG A 67 25.75 10.78 12.14
N CYS A 68 25.25 9.54 12.06
CA CYS A 68 24.35 9.12 10.98
C CYS A 68 22.99 9.85 11.01
N PHE A 69 22.52 10.30 12.17
CA PHE A 69 21.29 11.10 12.28
C PHE A 69 21.49 12.48 11.66
N HIS A 70 22.61 13.14 11.96
CA HIS A 70 22.95 14.43 11.34
C HIS A 70 23.14 14.28 9.82
N ALA A 71 23.85 13.24 9.37
CA ALA A 71 23.99 12.95 7.94
C ALA A 71 22.64 12.73 7.23
N LEU A 72 21.66 12.11 7.89
CA LEU A 72 20.32 11.94 7.35
C LEU A 72 19.53 13.26 7.38
N TYR A 73 19.64 14.02 8.48
CA TYR A 73 18.98 15.31 8.65
C TYR A 73 19.43 16.33 7.59
N ASP A 74 20.74 16.39 7.32
CA ASP A 74 21.33 17.28 6.31
C ASP A 74 21.16 16.77 4.87
N SER A 75 20.55 15.59 4.70
CA SER A 75 20.30 15.01 3.38
C SER A 75 18.92 15.41 2.83
N GLY A 76 18.75 15.30 1.51
CA GLY A 76 17.45 15.44 0.86
C GLY A 76 16.43 14.33 1.19
N LEU A 77 16.78 13.34 2.05
CA LEU A 77 15.92 12.22 2.41
C LEU A 77 14.89 12.55 3.49
N MET A 78 15.04 13.68 4.18
CA MET A 78 14.10 14.07 5.23
C MET A 78 12.67 14.24 4.74
N LEU A 79 12.52 14.89 3.58
CA LEU A 79 11.21 15.07 2.95
C LEU A 79 10.52 13.74 2.61
N PRO A 80 11.12 12.82 1.81
CA PRO A 80 10.46 11.56 1.48
C PRO A 80 10.20 10.69 2.71
N LEU A 81 11.07 10.70 3.74
CA LEU A 81 10.82 10.01 5.00
C LEU A 81 9.64 10.61 5.77
N GLY A 82 9.49 11.93 5.75
CA GLY A 82 8.35 12.63 6.34
C GLY A 82 7.04 12.28 5.67
N LEU A 83 6.99 12.38 4.34
CA LEU A 83 5.80 11.99 3.57
C LEU A 83 5.45 10.52 3.80
N ALA A 84 6.46 9.65 3.89
CA ALA A 84 6.26 8.26 4.26
C ALA A 84 5.68 8.12 5.67
N ALA A 85 6.20 8.85 6.67
CA ALA A 85 5.69 8.81 8.03
C ALA A 85 4.22 9.27 8.14
N VAL A 86 3.82 10.29 7.36
CA VAL A 86 2.43 10.77 7.35
C VAL A 86 1.49 9.77 6.68
N HIS A 87 1.91 9.07 5.61
CA HIS A 87 0.97 8.31 4.75
C HIS A 87 1.12 6.79 4.79
N LEU A 88 2.25 6.24 5.25
CA LEU A 88 2.41 4.80 5.44
C LEU A 88 1.38 4.17 6.40
N PRO A 89 0.93 4.83 7.48
CA PRO A 89 -0.10 4.26 8.34
C PRO A 89 -1.39 3.94 7.57
N LEU A 90 -1.76 4.77 6.59
CA LEU A 90 -2.90 4.51 5.71
C LEU A 90 -2.64 3.30 4.80
N ALA A 91 -1.45 3.22 4.20
CA ALA A 91 -1.04 2.05 3.40
C ALA A 91 -1.15 0.76 4.20
N TRP A 92 -0.66 0.78 5.45
CA TRP A 92 -0.72 -0.35 6.36
C TRP A 92 -2.18 -0.73 6.66
N LEU A 93 -3.07 0.23 6.95
CA LEU A 93 -4.48 -0.05 7.23
C LEU A 93 -5.18 -0.76 6.06
N LEU A 94 -4.93 -0.30 4.83
CA LEU A 94 -5.48 -0.91 3.61
C LEU A 94 -4.99 -2.35 3.40
N LEU A 95 -3.72 -2.62 3.71
CA LEU A 95 -3.10 -3.93 3.50
C LEU A 95 -3.33 -4.89 4.67
N HIS A 96 -3.45 -4.39 5.89
CA HIS A 96 -3.61 -5.20 7.10
C HIS A 96 -4.91 -6.01 7.07
N GLY A 97 -6.03 -5.39 6.63
CA GLY A 97 -7.29 -6.11 6.44
C GLY A 97 -7.16 -7.25 5.42
N ARG A 98 -6.47 -6.99 4.31
CA ARG A 98 -6.20 -7.97 3.25
C ARG A 98 -5.32 -9.10 3.75
N LEU A 99 -4.28 -8.83 4.53
CA LEU A 99 -3.37 -9.81 5.13
C LEU A 99 -4.11 -10.76 6.10
N ARG A 100 -5.02 -10.22 6.90
CA ARG A 100 -5.78 -11.01 7.87
C ARG A 100 -6.85 -11.91 7.27
N ALA A 101 -7.42 -11.52 6.14
CA ALA A 101 -8.42 -12.30 5.41
C ALA A 101 -7.82 -13.51 4.68
N THR A 102 -6.90 -14.25 5.30
CA THR A 102 -6.23 -15.39 4.68
C THR A 102 -7.16 -16.61 4.61
N PRO A 103 -7.49 -17.10 3.40
CA PRO A 103 -8.29 -18.30 3.23
C PRO A 103 -7.71 -19.49 4.01
N ALA A 104 -8.59 -20.29 4.62
CA ALA A 104 -8.19 -21.50 5.34
C ALA A 104 -7.40 -22.49 4.45
N VAL A 105 -7.74 -22.54 3.15
CA VAL A 105 -7.08 -23.36 2.13
C VAL A 105 -5.57 -23.12 2.07
N LEU A 106 -5.09 -21.89 2.27
CA LEU A 106 -3.64 -21.62 2.27
C LEU A 106 -2.93 -22.25 3.47
N GLY A 107 -3.62 -22.35 4.61
CA GLY A 107 -3.09 -23.06 5.78
C GLY A 107 -3.05 -24.58 5.58
N GLU A 108 -3.92 -25.13 4.73
CA GLU A 108 -3.90 -26.55 4.37
C GLU A 108 -2.75 -26.86 3.40
N VAL A 109 -2.53 -26.00 2.39
CA VAL A 109 -1.38 -26.10 1.49
C VAL A 109 -0.07 -26.07 2.27
N GLU A 110 0.06 -25.19 3.26
CA GLU A 110 1.27 -25.09 4.09
C GLU A 110 1.50 -26.32 4.98
N ARG A 111 0.43 -27.02 5.39
CA ARG A 111 0.55 -28.29 6.14
C ARG A 111 1.02 -29.43 5.24
N LEU A 112 0.59 -29.44 3.98
CA LEU A 112 0.97 -30.45 3.00
C LEU A 112 2.37 -30.20 2.43
N GLN A 113 2.73 -28.94 2.23
CA GLN A 113 4.03 -28.52 1.71
C GLN A 113 4.55 -27.30 2.50
N PRO A 114 5.28 -27.54 3.60
CA PRO A 114 5.83 -26.45 4.40
C PRO A 114 6.91 -25.71 3.61
N LEU A 115 6.65 -24.43 3.35
CA LEU A 115 7.55 -23.52 2.65
C LEU A 115 8.38 -22.72 3.67
N ALA A 116 9.65 -22.44 3.34
CA ALA A 116 10.47 -21.51 4.12
C ALA A 116 9.80 -20.11 4.18
N PRO A 117 9.95 -19.32 5.25
CA PRO A 117 9.21 -18.07 5.44
C PRO A 117 9.33 -17.08 4.28
N GLY A 118 10.52 -16.96 3.68
CA GLY A 118 10.75 -16.10 2.51
C GLY A 118 10.00 -16.59 1.27
N ARG A 119 10.08 -17.90 0.96
CA ARG A 119 9.34 -18.51 -0.16
C ARG A 119 7.84 -18.44 0.05
N ARG A 120 7.36 -18.68 1.28
CA ARG A 120 5.96 -18.54 1.65
C ARG A 120 5.45 -17.12 1.38
N TRP A 121 6.21 -16.11 1.78
CA TRP A 121 5.84 -14.73 1.52
C TRP A 121 5.82 -14.44 0.03
N LEU A 122 6.88 -14.83 -0.67
CA LEU A 122 7.05 -14.64 -2.11
C LEU A 122 5.88 -15.34 -2.84
N GLU A 123 5.75 -16.65 -2.77
CA GLU A 123 4.84 -17.46 -3.59
C GLU A 123 3.35 -17.32 -3.21
N LEU A 124 3.03 -17.11 -1.93
CA LEU A 124 1.64 -17.11 -1.46
C LEU A 124 1.11 -15.70 -1.14
N SER A 125 1.90 -14.90 -0.42
CA SER A 125 1.41 -13.62 0.12
C SER A 125 1.57 -12.47 -0.86
N ALA A 126 2.73 -12.35 -1.49
CA ALA A 126 3.06 -11.26 -2.40
C ALA A 126 2.10 -11.16 -3.60
N PRO A 127 1.82 -12.23 -4.39
CA PRO A 127 0.92 -12.13 -5.54
C PRO A 127 -0.51 -11.79 -5.14
N ARG A 128 -0.96 -12.26 -3.98
CA ARG A 128 -2.27 -11.92 -3.44
C ARG A 128 -2.39 -10.46 -3.04
N LEU A 129 -1.32 -9.89 -2.48
CA LEU A 129 -1.29 -8.50 -2.06
C LEU A 129 -0.92 -7.55 -3.19
N ALA A 130 -0.33 -8.02 -4.29
CA ALA A 130 0.24 -7.17 -5.33
C ALA A 130 -0.74 -6.11 -5.86
N VAL A 131 -2.00 -6.48 -6.16
CA VAL A 131 -3.01 -5.51 -6.63
C VAL A 131 -3.40 -4.54 -5.52
N ALA A 132 -3.65 -5.02 -4.30
CA ALA A 132 -3.98 -4.15 -3.17
C ALA A 132 -2.82 -3.21 -2.80
N GLY A 133 -1.59 -3.71 -2.91
CA GLY A 133 -0.34 -2.97 -2.71
C GLY A 133 -0.15 -1.88 -3.76
N ALA A 134 -0.40 -2.19 -5.03
CA ALA A 134 -0.36 -1.20 -6.10
C ALA A 134 -1.38 -0.08 -5.89
N LEU A 135 -2.60 -0.41 -5.48
CA LEU A 135 -3.64 0.58 -5.17
C LEU A 135 -3.27 1.42 -3.95
N ALA A 136 -2.79 0.80 -2.87
CA ALA A 136 -2.34 1.51 -1.67
C ALA A 136 -1.15 2.44 -1.98
N ALA A 137 -0.18 1.96 -2.76
CA ALA A 137 0.96 2.76 -3.21
C ALA A 137 0.51 3.95 -4.07
N GLY A 138 -0.44 3.75 -4.99
CA GLY A 138 -1.01 4.84 -5.80
C GLY A 138 -1.71 5.89 -4.96
N LEU A 139 -2.51 5.48 -3.98
CA LEU A 139 -3.17 6.40 -3.05
C LEU A 139 -2.14 7.21 -2.24
N VAL A 140 -1.17 6.53 -1.62
CA VAL A 140 -0.11 7.18 -0.83
C VAL A 140 0.71 8.13 -1.70
N PHE A 141 0.99 7.77 -2.95
CA PHE A 141 1.71 8.61 -3.90
C PHE A 141 0.97 9.92 -4.18
N VAL A 142 -0.35 9.86 -4.44
CA VAL A 142 -1.18 11.05 -4.66
C VAL A 142 -1.20 11.94 -3.42
N LEU A 143 -1.39 11.34 -2.25
CA LEU A 143 -1.40 12.08 -0.98
C LEU A 143 -0.05 12.74 -0.72
N ALA A 144 1.05 12.03 -0.94
CA ALA A 144 2.41 12.54 -0.74
C ALA A 144 2.73 13.72 -1.66
N LEU A 145 2.37 13.62 -2.95
CA LEU A 145 2.58 14.73 -3.89
C LEU A 145 1.72 15.95 -3.55
N SER A 146 0.55 15.74 -2.96
CA SER A 146 -0.38 16.80 -2.60
C SER A 146 -0.12 17.42 -1.23
N GLU A 147 0.82 16.87 -0.46
CA GLU A 147 1.05 17.32 0.90
C GLU A 147 1.98 18.53 0.99
N VAL A 148 1.52 19.54 1.72
CA VAL A 148 2.13 20.86 1.89
C VAL A 148 2.72 21.02 3.29
N HIS A 149 2.02 20.61 4.34
CA HIS A 149 2.37 21.00 5.72
C HIS A 149 3.65 20.33 6.21
N ALA A 150 3.79 19.02 6.00
CA ALA A 150 5.05 18.31 6.25
C ALA A 150 6.16 18.82 5.32
N SER A 151 5.82 19.11 4.06
CA SER A 151 6.78 19.54 3.04
C SER A 151 7.44 20.87 3.37
N ILE A 152 6.68 21.88 3.83
CA ILE A 152 7.24 23.18 4.22
C ILE A 152 8.28 23.06 5.34
N LEU A 153 8.09 22.11 6.25
CA LEU A 153 8.99 21.92 7.40
C LEU A 153 10.22 21.07 7.07
N LEU A 154 10.08 20.08 6.18
CA LEU A 154 11.10 19.06 5.93
C LEU A 154 11.84 19.23 4.59
N ALA A 155 11.36 20.10 3.70
CA ALA A 155 12.06 20.42 2.47
C ALA A 155 13.41 21.08 2.78
N ALA A 156 14.48 20.53 2.21
CA ALA A 156 15.80 21.14 2.31
C ALA A 156 15.84 22.50 1.58
N PRO A 157 16.72 23.43 2.00
CA PRO A 157 16.90 24.70 1.30
C PRO A 157 17.18 24.47 -0.19
N GLY A 158 16.44 25.19 -1.05
CA GLY A 158 16.55 25.06 -2.52
C GLY A 158 15.83 23.84 -3.11
N GLN A 159 15.17 23.00 -2.31
CA GLN A 159 14.39 21.84 -2.75
C GLN A 159 12.89 22.09 -2.55
N GLU A 160 12.37 23.13 -3.21
CA GLU A 160 10.94 23.47 -3.14
C GLU A 160 10.10 22.44 -3.91
N THR A 161 9.02 21.95 -3.30
CA THR A 161 8.07 21.05 -3.98
C THR A 161 7.08 21.86 -4.81
N LEU A 162 6.47 21.22 -5.83
CA LEU A 162 5.37 21.83 -6.59
C LEU A 162 4.21 22.27 -5.69
N ALA A 163 3.95 21.54 -4.60
CA ALA A 163 2.90 21.86 -3.64
C ALA A 163 3.23 23.14 -2.84
N ILE A 164 4.47 23.28 -2.35
CA ILE A 164 4.93 24.51 -1.69
C ILE A 164 4.88 25.68 -2.67
N ARG A 165 5.39 25.48 -3.89
CA ARG A 165 5.40 26.52 -4.92
C ARG A 165 4.01 27.01 -5.28
N SER A 166 3.06 26.09 -5.40
CA SER A 166 1.66 26.42 -5.69
C SER A 166 1.03 27.24 -4.55
N LEU A 167 1.32 26.90 -3.29
CA LEU A 167 0.87 27.69 -2.14
C LEU A 167 1.47 29.11 -2.16
N THR A 168 2.77 29.23 -2.46
CA THR A 168 3.43 30.53 -2.58
C THR A 168 2.79 31.37 -3.69
N LEU A 169 2.58 30.78 -4.87
CA LEU A 169 1.97 31.48 -6.01
C LEU A 169 0.53 31.90 -5.73
N LEU A 170 -0.24 31.12 -4.96
CA LEU A 170 -1.61 31.48 -4.60
C LEU A 170 -1.70 32.84 -3.86
N HIS A 171 -0.65 33.21 -3.12
CA HIS A 171 -0.62 34.46 -2.35
C HIS A 171 0.00 35.63 -3.12
N TYR A 172 0.88 35.37 -4.08
CA TYR A 172 1.75 36.39 -4.68
C TYR A 172 1.66 36.51 -6.20
N ALA A 173 1.01 35.57 -6.89
CA ALA A 173 1.02 35.50 -8.34
C ALA A 173 -0.38 35.73 -8.96
N PRO A 174 -0.45 36.13 -10.24
CA PRO A 174 -1.70 36.19 -10.97
C PRO A 174 -2.33 34.79 -11.12
N ASP A 175 -3.67 34.73 -11.11
CA ASP A 175 -4.46 33.49 -11.19
C ASP A 175 -4.06 32.56 -12.34
N ARG A 176 -3.66 33.13 -13.49
CA ARG A 176 -3.22 32.35 -14.65
C ARG A 176 -1.98 31.50 -14.36
N LEU A 177 -1.04 32.03 -13.58
CA LEU A 177 0.17 31.31 -13.22
C LEU A 177 -0.13 30.22 -12.19
N VAL A 178 -1.01 30.50 -11.23
CA VAL A 178 -1.49 29.50 -10.25
C VAL A 178 -2.17 28.34 -10.98
N ALA A 179 -3.08 28.64 -11.91
CA ALA A 179 -3.76 27.62 -12.71
C ALA A 179 -2.78 26.75 -13.51
N ALA A 180 -1.75 27.36 -14.11
CA ALA A 180 -0.72 26.61 -14.84
C ALA A 180 0.03 25.63 -13.91
N PHE A 181 0.40 26.05 -12.71
CA PHE A 181 1.05 25.17 -11.72
C PHE A 181 0.13 24.04 -11.24
N CYS A 182 -1.16 24.32 -11.02
CA CYS A 182 -2.14 23.28 -10.70
C CYS A 182 -2.26 22.23 -11.81
N LEU A 183 -2.24 22.65 -13.09
CA LEU A 183 -2.26 21.73 -14.23
C LEU A 183 -0.98 20.92 -14.34
N VAL A 184 0.18 21.53 -14.10
CA VAL A 184 1.48 20.82 -14.04
C VAL A 184 1.47 19.78 -12.93
N GLN A 185 1.04 20.15 -11.72
CA GLN A 185 0.93 19.23 -10.58
C GLN A 185 -0.02 18.06 -10.88
N LEU A 186 -1.16 18.33 -11.50
CA LEU A 186 -2.10 17.29 -11.95
C LEU A 186 -1.45 16.35 -12.98
N ALA A 187 -0.77 16.90 -13.99
CA ALA A 187 -0.10 16.13 -15.02
C ALA A 187 1.02 15.26 -14.44
N THR A 188 1.85 15.81 -13.55
CA THR A 188 2.92 15.06 -12.87
C THR A 188 2.37 13.93 -12.01
N THR A 189 1.29 14.19 -11.27
CA THR A 189 0.62 13.18 -10.44
C THR A 189 0.02 12.06 -11.31
N ALA A 190 -0.67 12.42 -12.39
CA ALA A 190 -1.25 11.46 -13.33
C ALA A 190 -0.19 10.61 -14.03
N ALA A 191 0.91 11.23 -14.48
CA ALA A 191 2.03 10.54 -15.10
C ALA A 191 2.68 9.54 -14.13
N GLY A 192 2.93 9.96 -12.89
CA GLY A 192 3.47 9.07 -11.85
C GLY A 192 2.57 7.89 -11.53
N LEU A 193 1.24 8.12 -11.43
CA LEU A 193 0.27 7.05 -11.26
C LEU A 193 0.26 6.06 -12.44
N ALA A 194 0.33 6.57 -13.68
CA ALA A 194 0.37 5.73 -14.87
C ALA A 194 1.63 4.85 -14.90
N LEU A 195 2.79 5.42 -14.54
CA LEU A 195 4.04 4.69 -14.42
C LEU A 195 3.97 3.62 -13.33
N LEU A 196 3.43 3.95 -12.15
CA LEU A 196 3.26 3.01 -11.05
C LEU A 196 2.32 1.85 -11.45
N ALA A 197 1.22 2.15 -12.12
CA ALA A 197 0.28 1.15 -12.62
C ALA A 197 0.95 0.24 -13.67
N ALA A 198 1.67 0.82 -14.63
CA ALA A 198 2.41 0.07 -15.64
C ALA A 198 3.48 -0.84 -15.02
N ALA A 199 4.26 -0.33 -14.07
CA ALA A 199 5.25 -1.10 -13.32
C ALA A 199 4.61 -2.24 -12.52
N SER A 200 3.46 -1.98 -11.88
CA SER A 200 2.73 -3.00 -11.12
C SER A 200 2.20 -4.12 -12.01
N VAL A 201 1.66 -3.79 -13.18
CA VAL A 201 1.18 -4.76 -14.18
C VAL A 201 2.34 -5.56 -14.77
N ALA A 202 3.44 -4.89 -15.12
CA ALA A 202 4.65 -5.54 -15.63
C ALA A 202 5.25 -6.49 -14.60
N GLY A 203 5.35 -6.06 -13.34
CA GLY A 203 5.82 -6.89 -12.23
C GLY A 203 4.94 -8.12 -12.01
N LEU A 204 3.61 -7.95 -12.02
CA LEU A 204 2.65 -9.06 -11.95
C LEU A 204 2.79 -10.05 -13.11
N LYS A 205 2.97 -9.56 -14.35
CA LYS A 205 3.18 -10.40 -15.53
C LYS A 205 4.50 -11.17 -15.44
N LEU A 206 5.59 -10.48 -15.09
CA LEU A 206 6.91 -11.09 -14.93
C LEU A 206 6.88 -12.14 -13.83
N TRP A 207 6.24 -11.84 -12.71
CA TRP A 207 6.05 -12.78 -11.62
C TRP A 207 5.35 -14.06 -12.09
N ARG A 208 4.23 -13.94 -12.82
CA ARG A 208 3.50 -15.10 -13.34
C ARG A 208 4.33 -15.95 -14.32
N ARG A 209 5.32 -15.35 -15.00
CA ARG A 209 6.25 -16.08 -15.88
C ARG A 209 7.36 -16.79 -15.11
N LEU A 210 7.83 -16.18 -14.02
CA LEU A 210 8.91 -16.72 -13.19
C LEU A 210 8.41 -17.67 -12.10
N ALA A 211 7.11 -17.59 -11.76
CA ALA A 211 6.49 -18.50 -10.83
C ALA A 211 6.74 -19.92 -11.34
N PRO A 212 7.48 -20.75 -10.57
CA PRO A 212 7.79 -22.10 -11.01
C PRO A 212 6.46 -22.80 -11.28
N HIS A 213 6.28 -23.26 -12.51
CA HIS A 213 5.26 -24.26 -12.80
C HIS A 213 5.66 -25.49 -12.00
N HIS A 214 5.16 -25.61 -10.77
CA HIS A 214 5.04 -26.91 -10.12
C HIS A 214 3.96 -27.65 -10.90
N ALA A 215 4.37 -28.12 -12.07
CA ALA A 215 3.65 -29.08 -12.86
C ALA A 215 3.46 -30.30 -11.96
N VAL A 216 2.20 -30.61 -11.80
CA VAL A 216 1.68 -31.89 -11.37
C VAL A 216 2.28 -32.93 -12.32
N ASP A 217 3.31 -33.64 -11.86
CA ASP A 217 3.72 -34.94 -12.36
C ASP A 217 3.56 -35.95 -11.21
#